data_AF-A0A521Z4F2-F1
#
_entry.id   AF-A0A521Z4F2-F1
#
_cell.length_a   1.000
_cell.length_b   1.000
_cell.length_c   1.000
_cell.angle_alpha   90.00
_cell.angle_beta   90.00
_cell.angle_gamma   90.00
#
_symmetry.space_group_name_H-M   'P 1'
#
loop_
_entity.id
_entity.type
_entity.pdbx_description
1 polymer ?
#
loop_
_entity_poly.entity_id
_entity_poly.type
_entity_poly.pdbx_seq_one_letter_code
_entity_poly.pdbx_strand_id
1 'polypeptide(L)'
;MEADESEKLLAAHDGPELFFGLVCPTGTETAGVVDALTAALARVGYTTEQISLSNLIDSVTGKKTALLHEDERIRHLMKAGTKLCDDSGRGDFIALLAIAAIRQIRTEKHRLKKPELKEAEAANLPLNRTAYVLKSLKREQEAQTL
;
A
#
# COMPACT_ATOMS: atom_id res chain seq x y z
N MET A 1 -9.67 -3.82 32.07
CA MET A 1 -9.40 -5.11 31.41
C MET A 1 -9.12 -4.83 29.92
N GLU A 2 -8.15 -3.95 29.64
CA GLU A 2 -7.86 -3.44 28.28
C GLU A 2 -6.34 -3.43 27.98
N ALA A 3 -5.49 -3.66 28.99
CA ALA A 3 -4.02 -3.64 28.83
C ALA A 3 -3.45 -4.91 28.16
N ASP A 4 -4.17 -6.04 28.21
CA ASP A 4 -3.67 -7.37 27.78
C ASP A 4 -3.68 -7.57 26.24
N GLU A 5 -4.56 -6.88 25.50
CA GLU A 5 -4.59 -6.95 24.03
C GLU A 5 -3.47 -6.14 23.37
N SER A 6 -3.09 -5.02 23.99
CA SER A 6 -2.04 -4.13 23.46
C SER A 6 -0.64 -4.76 23.57
N GLU A 7 -0.38 -5.52 24.65
CA GLU A 7 0.88 -6.26 24.83
C GLU A 7 1.03 -7.43 23.84
N LYS A 8 -0.07 -8.10 23.45
CA LYS A 8 -0.06 -9.11 22.39
C LYS A 8 0.18 -8.52 21.00
N LEU A 9 -0.32 -7.31 20.73
CA LEU A 9 -0.10 -6.62 19.45
C LEU A 9 1.37 -6.25 19.21
N LEU A 10 2.13 -6.03 20.29
CA LEU A 10 3.56 -5.70 20.27
C LEU A 10 4.48 -6.90 20.53
N ALA A 11 3.92 -8.11 20.64
CA ALA A 11 4.74 -9.32 20.74
C ALA A 11 5.66 -9.37 19.52
N ALA A 12 6.97 -9.25 19.74
CA ALA A 12 7.96 -9.23 18.68
C ALA A 12 7.88 -10.54 17.89
N HIS A 13 7.20 -10.50 16.74
CA HIS A 13 7.17 -11.62 15.81
C HIS A 13 8.52 -11.64 15.08
N ASP A 14 9.04 -12.83 14.79
CA ASP A 14 10.26 -12.93 13.98
C ASP A 14 9.91 -12.60 12.53
N GLY A 15 10.29 -11.39 12.10
CA GLY A 15 10.11 -10.91 10.73
C GLY A 15 8.67 -10.55 10.36
N PRO A 16 8.00 -9.64 11.09
CA PRO A 16 6.65 -9.18 10.77
C PRO A 16 6.62 -8.50 9.40
N GLU A 17 5.42 -8.35 8.83
CA GLU A 17 5.22 -7.39 7.75
C GLU A 17 5.30 -5.96 8.31
N LEU A 18 5.94 -5.06 7.56
CA LEU A 18 6.02 -3.65 7.91
C LEU A 18 5.24 -2.83 6.88
N PHE A 19 4.48 -1.83 7.34
CA PHE A 19 3.72 -0.95 6.47
C PHE A 19 4.17 0.49 6.70
N PHE A 20 4.65 1.13 5.63
CA PHE A 20 5.11 2.50 5.65
C PHE A 20 4.22 3.35 4.75
N GLY A 21 3.42 4.23 5.34
CA GLY A 21 2.64 5.22 4.60
C GLY A 21 3.40 6.52 4.41
N LEU A 22 3.71 6.87 3.16
CA LEU A 22 4.32 8.15 2.82
C LEU A 22 3.25 9.21 2.50
N VAL A 23 3.14 10.19 3.40
CA VAL A 23 2.29 11.37 3.24
C VAL A 23 3.17 12.54 2.79
N CYS A 24 2.91 13.05 1.58
CA CYS A 24 3.67 14.17 1.03
C CYS A 24 2.78 15.08 0.17
N PRO A 25 3.11 16.38 0.04
CA PRO A 25 2.44 17.25 -0.91
C PRO A 25 2.48 16.68 -2.34
N THR A 26 1.45 16.98 -3.13
CA THR A 26 1.38 16.48 -4.50
C THR A 26 2.48 17.13 -5.36
N GLY A 27 3.19 16.33 -6.15
CA GLY A 27 4.35 16.79 -6.94
C GLY A 27 5.68 16.74 -6.18
N THR A 28 5.69 16.27 -4.92
CA THR A 28 6.93 16.02 -4.19
C THR A 28 7.64 14.79 -4.75
N GLU A 29 8.92 14.94 -5.08
CA GLU A 29 9.75 13.81 -5.46
C GLU A 29 10.04 12.94 -4.22
N THR A 30 9.62 11.68 -4.26
CA THR A 30 9.70 10.75 -3.12
C THR A 30 10.61 9.56 -3.38
N ALA A 31 11.12 9.38 -4.62
CA ALA A 31 11.98 8.25 -4.98
C ALA A 31 13.19 8.14 -4.05
N GLY A 32 13.89 9.25 -3.79
CA GLY A 32 15.07 9.23 -2.91
C GLY A 32 14.77 8.76 -1.47
N VAL A 33 13.60 9.09 -0.93
CA VAL A 33 13.17 8.63 0.39
C VAL A 33 12.86 7.14 0.37
N VAL A 34 12.12 6.69 -0.66
CA VAL A 34 11.77 5.28 -0.84
C VAL A 34 13.02 4.42 -1.06
N ASP A 35 13.98 4.90 -1.82
CA ASP A 35 15.24 4.21 -2.11
C ASP A 35 16.09 4.08 -0.83
N ALA A 36 16.21 5.18 -0.06
CA ALA A 36 16.92 5.16 1.21
C ALA A 36 16.25 4.20 2.23
N LEU A 37 14.92 4.22 2.32
CA LEU A 37 14.16 3.33 3.17
C LEU A 37 14.32 1.86 2.74
N THR A 38 14.24 1.60 1.44
CA THR A 38 14.43 0.26 0.86
C THR A 38 15.83 -0.26 1.15
N ALA A 39 16.86 0.57 1.00
CA ALA A 39 18.25 0.21 1.32
C ALA A 39 18.43 -0.11 2.81
N ALA A 40 17.82 0.69 3.70
CA ALA A 40 17.85 0.45 5.13
C ALA A 40 17.15 -0.87 5.52
N LEU A 41 16.00 -1.16 4.93
CA LEU A 41 15.24 -2.39 5.15
C LEU A 41 15.99 -3.62 4.62
N ALA A 42 16.62 -3.51 3.45
CA ALA A 42 17.42 -4.58 2.88
C ALA A 42 18.60 -4.98 3.80
N ARG A 43 19.23 -4.01 4.47
CA ARG A 43 20.33 -4.27 5.44
C ARG A 43 19.90 -5.13 6.63
N VAL A 44 18.61 -5.07 7.00
CA VAL A 44 18.03 -5.90 8.07
C VAL A 44 17.27 -7.12 7.52
N GLY A 45 17.48 -7.47 6.25
CA GLY A 45 16.93 -8.67 5.62
C GLY A 45 15.46 -8.57 5.23
N TYR A 46 14.94 -7.36 5.01
CA TYR A 46 13.58 -7.15 4.53
C TYR A 46 13.55 -6.98 3.00
N THR A 47 12.52 -7.54 2.37
CA THR A 47 12.16 -7.23 0.97
C THR A 47 11.15 -6.10 0.96
N THR A 48 11.25 -5.18 -0.01
CA THR A 48 10.36 -4.01 -0.08
C THR A 48 9.44 -4.08 -1.30
N GLU A 49 8.15 -3.88 -1.08
CA GLU A 49 7.10 -3.80 -2.10
C GLU A 49 6.55 -2.36 -2.14
N GLN A 50 6.65 -1.71 -3.29
CA GLN A 50 6.19 -0.33 -3.44
C GLN A 50 4.78 -0.30 -4.04
N ILE A 51 3.85 0.36 -3.36
CA ILE A 51 2.46 0.49 -3.81
C ILE A 51 2.16 1.97 -4.04
N SER A 52 1.90 2.33 -5.30
CA SER A 52 1.48 3.69 -5.65
C SER A 52 -0.03 3.80 -5.72
N LEU A 53 -0.63 4.58 -4.80
CA LEU A 53 -2.08 4.84 -4.82
C LEU A 53 -2.51 5.49 -6.14
N SER A 54 -1.66 6.34 -6.73
CA SER A 54 -1.89 6.94 -8.05
C SER A 54 -1.98 5.90 -9.17
N ASN A 55 -1.11 4.89 -9.18
CA ASN A 55 -1.16 3.82 -10.18
C ASN A 55 -2.40 2.93 -9.99
N LEU A 56 -2.84 2.73 -8.74
CA LEU A 56 -4.07 1.98 -8.45
C LEU A 56 -5.31 2.72 -8.99
N ILE A 57 -5.36 4.05 -8.85
CA ILE A 57 -6.43 4.88 -9.44
C ILE A 57 -6.45 4.72 -10.97
N ASP A 58 -5.29 4.78 -11.62
CA ASP A 58 -5.17 4.56 -13.07
C ASP A 58 -5.67 3.18 -13.48
N SER A 59 -5.30 2.14 -12.72
CA SER A 59 -5.74 0.76 -12.96
C SER A 59 -7.25 0.61 -12.86
N VAL A 60 -7.89 1.22 -11.86
CA VAL A 60 -9.35 1.13 -11.65
C VAL A 60 -10.12 1.97 -12.67
N THR A 61 -9.57 3.12 -13.07
CA THR A 61 -10.22 4.02 -14.04
C THR A 61 -9.94 3.64 -15.49
N GLY A 62 -9.04 2.67 -15.74
CA GLY A 62 -8.63 2.23 -17.07
C GLY A 62 -7.84 3.28 -17.85
N LYS A 63 -7.32 4.32 -17.19
CA LYS A 63 -6.58 5.42 -17.82
C LYS A 63 -5.09 5.26 -17.58
N LYS A 64 -4.30 5.63 -18.58
CA LYS A 64 -2.83 5.67 -18.50
C LYS A 64 -2.38 7.12 -18.38
N THR A 65 -2.39 7.66 -17.17
CA THR A 65 -2.04 9.08 -16.96
C THR A 65 -0.53 9.33 -17.04
N ALA A 66 0.29 8.27 -17.07
CA ALA A 66 1.74 8.34 -17.22
C ALA A 66 2.21 9.04 -18.51
N LEU A 67 1.36 9.17 -19.53
CA LEU A 67 1.68 9.87 -20.78
C LEU A 67 1.31 11.36 -20.76
N LEU A 68 0.63 11.83 -19.72
CA LEU A 68 0.22 13.22 -19.59
C LEU A 68 1.37 14.09 -19.04
N HIS A 69 1.31 15.39 -19.32
CA HIS A 69 2.14 16.36 -18.63
C HIS A 69 1.87 16.31 -17.11
N GLU A 70 2.89 16.61 -16.31
CA GLU A 70 2.85 16.38 -14.87
C GLU A 70 1.69 17.13 -14.17
N ASP A 71 1.42 18.36 -14.59
CA ASP A 71 0.33 19.17 -14.05
C ASP A 71 -1.05 18.61 -14.44
N GLU A 72 -1.23 18.14 -15.67
CA GLU A 72 -2.42 17.45 -16.13
C GLU A 72 -2.63 16.11 -15.43
N ARG A 73 -1.56 15.33 -15.28
CA ARG A 73 -1.53 14.05 -14.58
C ARG A 73 -1.98 14.22 -13.13
N ILE A 74 -1.40 15.19 -12.42
CA ILE A 74 -1.77 15.53 -11.05
C ILE A 74 -3.24 15.91 -10.95
N ARG A 75 -3.70 16.85 -11.77
CA ARG A 75 -5.11 17.31 -11.77
C ARG A 75 -6.06 16.16 -12.07
N HIS A 76 -5.69 15.29 -12.99
CA HIS A 76 -6.48 14.11 -13.35
C HIS A 76 -6.61 13.14 -12.17
N LEU A 77 -5.49 12.72 -11.60
CA LEU A 77 -5.45 11.77 -10.49
C LEU A 77 -6.17 12.30 -9.25
N MET A 78 -6.06 13.60 -8.96
CA MET A 78 -6.83 14.24 -7.89
C MET A 78 -8.33 14.13 -8.14
N LYS A 79 -8.81 14.51 -9.33
CA LYS A 79 -10.23 14.43 -9.68
C LYS A 79 -10.74 12.99 -9.68
N ALA A 80 -9.98 12.06 -10.25
CA ALA A 80 -10.33 10.65 -10.30
C ALA A 80 -10.40 10.04 -8.89
N GLY A 81 -9.41 10.31 -8.04
CA GLY A 81 -9.40 9.85 -6.66
C GLY A 81 -10.58 10.39 -5.84
N THR A 82 -10.92 11.68 -5.97
CA THR A 82 -12.12 12.25 -5.32
C THR A 82 -13.39 11.59 -5.85
N LYS A 83 -13.52 11.46 -7.16
CA LYS A 83 -14.68 10.81 -7.76
C LYS A 83 -14.88 9.38 -7.28
N LEU A 84 -13.81 8.59 -7.14
CA LEU A 84 -13.90 7.23 -6.60
C LEU A 84 -14.44 7.21 -5.17
N CYS A 85 -13.97 8.12 -4.32
CA CYS A 85 -14.47 8.26 -2.95
C CYS A 85 -15.95 8.67 -2.90
N ASP A 86 -16.35 9.62 -3.76
CA ASP A 86 -17.74 10.10 -3.85
C ASP A 86 -18.67 9.00 -4.35
N ASP A 87 -18.29 8.33 -5.46
CA ASP A 87 -19.08 7.25 -6.07
C ASP A 87 -19.22 6.05 -5.11
N SER A 88 -18.21 5.77 -4.27
CA SER A 88 -18.26 4.70 -3.27
C SER A 88 -18.90 5.11 -1.94
N GLY A 89 -19.17 6.40 -1.73
CA GLY A 89 -19.58 6.94 -0.44
C GLY A 89 -18.55 6.74 0.68
N ARG A 90 -17.26 6.60 0.35
CA ARG A 90 -16.19 6.26 1.29
C ARG A 90 -14.93 7.10 1.05
N GLY A 91 -14.57 7.91 2.04
CA GLY A 91 -13.36 8.74 1.99
C GLY A 91 -12.04 7.95 2.02
N ASP A 92 -12.09 6.70 2.47
CA ASP A 92 -10.95 5.77 2.57
C ASP A 92 -10.89 4.74 1.44
N PHE A 93 -11.70 4.89 0.39
CA PHE A 93 -11.77 3.93 -0.71
C PHE A 93 -10.40 3.61 -1.33
N ILE A 94 -9.52 4.61 -1.45
CA ILE A 94 -8.18 4.41 -2.01
C ILE A 94 -7.29 3.56 -1.09
N ALA A 95 -7.46 3.66 0.23
CA ALA A 95 -6.77 2.78 1.18
C ALA A 95 -7.23 1.32 1.01
N LEU A 96 -8.52 1.09 0.76
CA LEU A 96 -9.03 -0.26 0.48
C LEU A 96 -8.44 -0.83 -0.81
N LEU A 97 -8.25 0.00 -1.85
CA LEU A 97 -7.54 -0.43 -3.06
C LEU A 97 -6.10 -0.84 -2.76
N ALA A 98 -5.42 -0.13 -1.86
CA ALA A 98 -4.08 -0.51 -1.44
C ALA A 98 -4.06 -1.84 -0.66
N ILE A 99 -5.01 -2.05 0.24
CA ILE A 99 -5.18 -3.34 0.94
C ILE A 99 -5.46 -4.47 -0.06
N ALA A 100 -6.31 -4.24 -1.07
CA ALA A 100 -6.56 -5.21 -2.12
C ALA A 100 -5.28 -5.55 -2.91
N ALA A 101 -4.45 -4.54 -3.23
CA ALA A 101 -3.16 -4.75 -3.86
C ALA A 101 -2.19 -5.55 -2.99
N ILE A 102 -2.12 -5.28 -1.68
CA ILE A 102 -1.33 -6.07 -0.72
C ILE A 102 -1.78 -7.54 -0.73
N ARG A 103 -3.09 -7.77 -0.65
CA ARG A 103 -3.66 -9.13 -0.68
C ARG A 103 -3.31 -9.87 -1.97
N GLN A 104 -3.33 -9.18 -3.11
CA GLN A 104 -2.92 -9.75 -4.40
C GLN A 104 -1.43 -10.13 -4.40
N ILE A 105 -0.55 -9.24 -3.90
CA ILE A 105 0.89 -9.52 -3.78
C ILE A 105 1.14 -10.74 -2.87
N ARG A 106 0.43 -10.83 -1.74
CA ARG A 106 0.50 -12.00 -0.84
C ARG A 106 0.11 -13.28 -1.56
N THR A 107 -1.02 -13.27 -2.27
CA THR A 107 -1.47 -14.42 -3.06
C THR A 107 -0.43 -14.86 -4.09
N GLU A 108 0.11 -13.92 -4.88
CA GLU A 108 1.10 -14.21 -5.90
C GLU A 108 2.37 -14.83 -5.31
N LYS A 109 2.92 -14.21 -4.26
CA LYS A 109 4.15 -14.68 -3.61
C LYS A 109 3.98 -16.01 -2.90
N HIS A 110 2.84 -16.26 -2.26
CA HIS A 110 2.56 -17.57 -1.65
C HIS A 110 2.32 -18.64 -2.71
N ARG A 111 1.64 -18.33 -3.80
CA ARG A 111 1.42 -19.30 -4.90
C ARG A 111 2.73 -19.80 -5.50
N LEU A 112 3.79 -18.98 -5.54
CA LEU A 112 5.12 -19.39 -5.97
C LEU A 112 5.81 -20.38 -5.02
N LYS A 113 5.48 -20.34 -3.73
CA LYS A 113 6.13 -21.15 -2.67
C LYS A 113 5.28 -22.33 -2.18
N LYS A 114 3.97 -22.20 -2.27
CA LYS A 114 2.93 -23.06 -1.71
C LYS A 114 1.70 -23.05 -2.64
N PRO A 115 1.79 -23.65 -3.84
CA PRO A 115 0.71 -23.64 -4.84
C PRO A 115 -0.58 -24.32 -4.36
N GLU A 116 -0.51 -25.15 -3.31
CA GLU A 116 -1.63 -25.85 -2.70
C GLU A 116 -2.50 -24.98 -1.76
N LEU A 117 -2.01 -23.79 -1.36
CA LEU A 117 -2.81 -22.88 -0.54
C LEU A 117 -4.01 -22.35 -1.33
N LYS A 118 -5.17 -22.31 -0.68
CA LYS A 118 -6.34 -21.64 -1.26
C LYS A 118 -6.06 -20.15 -1.37
N GLU A 119 -6.61 -19.53 -2.41
CA GLU A 119 -6.42 -18.09 -2.68
C GLU A 119 -6.80 -17.21 -1.48
N ALA A 120 -7.93 -17.50 -0.82
CA ALA A 120 -8.37 -16.74 0.35
C ALA A 120 -7.41 -16.88 1.55
N GLU A 121 -6.78 -18.05 1.71
CA GLU A 121 -5.80 -18.31 2.77
C GLU A 121 -4.48 -17.59 2.44
N ALA A 122 -4.02 -17.69 1.19
CA ALA A 122 -2.82 -17.02 0.71
C ALA A 122 -2.92 -15.48 0.81
N ALA A 123 -4.08 -14.90 0.49
CA ALA A 123 -4.32 -13.46 0.59
C ALA A 123 -4.25 -12.91 2.03
N ASN A 124 -4.54 -13.75 3.02
CA ASN A 124 -4.60 -13.38 4.43
C ASN A 124 -3.35 -13.79 5.22
N LEU A 125 -2.47 -14.62 4.63
CA LEU A 125 -1.24 -15.07 5.27
C LEU A 125 -0.13 -14.01 5.10
N PRO A 126 0.38 -13.42 6.19
CA PRO A 126 1.46 -12.43 6.12
C PRO A 126 2.73 -12.99 5.47
N LEU A 127 3.46 -12.15 4.74
CA LEU A 127 4.77 -12.49 4.19
C LEU A 127 5.89 -12.16 5.18
N ASN A 128 6.73 -13.16 5.46
CA ASN A 128 7.88 -12.97 6.35
C ASN A 128 8.85 -11.91 5.81
N ARG A 129 9.29 -10.99 6.68
CA ARG A 129 10.25 -9.90 6.40
C ARG A 129 9.93 -9.12 5.11
N THR A 130 8.67 -8.76 4.93
CA THR A 130 8.23 -7.95 3.78
C THR A 130 7.75 -6.60 4.26
N ALA A 131 8.28 -5.53 3.68
CA ALA A 131 7.88 -4.17 3.95
C ALA A 131 7.09 -3.62 2.76
N TYR A 132 5.93 -3.03 3.00
CA TYR A 132 5.13 -2.35 2.00
C TYR A 132 5.30 -0.85 2.17
N VAL A 133 5.66 -0.15 1.10
CA VAL A 133 5.78 1.31 1.07
C VAL A 133 4.64 1.86 0.23
N LEU A 134 3.64 2.43 0.89
CA LEU A 134 2.48 3.06 0.28
C LEU A 134 2.78 4.53 0.01
N LYS A 135 2.72 4.95 -1.25
CA LYS A 135 2.98 6.34 -1.65
C LYS A 135 1.75 7.03 -2.20
N SER A 136 1.69 8.34 -1.99
CA SER A 136 0.58 9.23 -2.37
C SER A 136 -0.66 9.12 -1.48
N LEU A 137 -0.47 8.89 -0.17
CA LEU A 137 -1.55 9.04 0.82
C LEU A 137 -1.86 10.52 1.00
N LYS A 138 -3.14 10.90 0.93
CA LYS A 138 -3.57 12.30 0.93
C LYS A 138 -4.64 12.62 1.96
N ARG A 139 -5.42 11.64 2.41
CA ARG A 139 -6.53 11.86 3.35
C ARG A 139 -6.23 11.20 4.68
N GLU A 140 -6.63 11.85 5.78
CA GLU A 140 -6.51 11.28 7.12
C GLU A 140 -7.26 9.95 7.24
N GLN A 141 -8.43 9.85 6.59
CA GLN A 141 -9.23 8.63 6.53
C GLN A 141 -8.48 7.47 5.85
N GLU A 142 -7.64 7.75 4.85
CA GLU A 142 -6.81 6.71 4.23
C GLU A 142 -5.76 6.19 5.20
N ALA A 143 -5.17 7.07 6.02
CA ALA A 143 -4.16 6.71 7.00
C ALA A 143 -4.74 5.96 8.21
N GLN A 144 -5.99 6.23 8.60
CA GLN A 144 -6.68 5.53 9.69
C GLN A 144 -7.13 4.11 9.31
N THR A 145 -7.35 3.85 8.03
CA THR A 145 -7.83 2.55 7.52
C THR A 145 -6.69 1.54 7.31
N LEU A 146 -5.45 2.01 7.15
CA LEU A 146 -4.24 1.19 6.92
C LEU A 146 -3.58 0.78 8.24
#